data_AF-A0A1E8F025-F1
#
_entry.id   AF-A0A1E8F025-F1
#
_cell.length_a   1.000
_cell.length_b   1.000
_cell.length_c   1.000
_cell.angle_alpha   90.00
_cell.angle_beta   90.00
_cell.angle_gamma   90.00
#
_symmetry.space_group_name_H-M   'P 1'
#
loop_
_entity.id
_entity.type
_entity.pdbx_description
1 polymer ?
#
loop_
_entity_poly.entity_id
_entity_poly.type
_entity_poly.pdbx_seq_one_letter_code
_entity_poly.pdbx_strand_id
1 'polypeptide(L)' 'MKVSEEEIEVTGVNTCGGCPGKKAVTRAAEMVKRGADTIVLASCITKGNPIGFACPYAQQMRAAIEKKVGKIIKIIDYTH' A
#
# COMPACT_ATOMS: atom_id res chain seq x y z
N MET A 1 15.84 -4.42 14.40
CA MET A 1 14.81 -4.66 13.36
C MET A 1 14.75 -6.16 13.17
N LYS A 2 13.67 -6.82 13.64
CA LYS A 2 13.54 -8.27 13.49
C LYS A 2 13.16 -8.54 12.04
N VAL A 3 14.09 -9.09 11.26
CA VAL A 3 13.76 -9.73 9.98
C VAL A 3 13.16 -11.06 10.37
N SER A 4 11.85 -11.24 10.17
CA SER A 4 11.25 -12.57 10.30
C SER A 4 11.58 -13.36 9.04
N GLU A 5 12.11 -14.57 9.19
CA GLU A 5 12.31 -15.56 8.11
C GLU A 5 10.97 -16.21 7.75
N GLU A 6 9.98 -15.39 7.44
CA GLU A 6 8.68 -15.85 6.97
C GLU A 6 8.69 -15.84 5.44
N GLU A 7 8.11 -16.88 4.82
CA GLU A 7 7.91 -16.93 3.38
C GLU A 7 6.92 -15.82 2.98
N ILE A 8 7.39 -14.86 2.18
CA ILE A 8 6.55 -13.77 1.65
C ILE A 8 6.19 -14.11 0.20
N GLU A 9 4.90 -14.24 -0.06
CA GLU A 9 4.37 -14.37 -1.43
C GLU A 9 3.76 -13.04 -1.89
N VAL A 10 4.20 -12.54 -3.05
CA VAL A 10 3.59 -11.35 -3.66
C VAL A 10 2.35 -11.78 -4.44
N THR A 11 1.18 -11.60 -3.84
CA THR A 11 -0.12 -11.96 -4.44
C THR A 11 -0.58 -10.99 -5.53
N GLY A 12 -0.02 -9.78 -5.59
CA GLY A 12 -0.28 -8.84 -6.67
C GLY A 12 0.27 -7.44 -6.45
N VAL A 13 0.29 -6.65 -7.53
CA VAL A 13 0.70 -5.24 -7.51
C VAL A 13 -0.30 -4.41 -8.32
N ASN A 14 -0.56 -3.18 -7.88
CA ASN A 14 -1.36 -2.23 -8.65
C ASN A 14 -0.91 -0.79 -8.40
N THR A 15 -1.38 0.13 -9.25
CA THR A 15 -1.05 1.55 -9.13
C THR A 15 -1.94 2.26 -8.09
N CYS A 16 -1.49 3.40 -7.55
CA CYS A 16 -2.31 4.24 -6.65
C CYS A 16 -3.60 4.77 -7.30
N GLY A 17 -3.69 4.71 -8.64
CA GLY A 17 -4.89 5.08 -9.37
C GLY A 17 -5.06 6.58 -9.64
N GLY A 18 -3.95 7.34 -9.62
CA GLY A 18 -3.91 8.77 -9.91
C GLY A 18 -4.18 9.64 -8.68
N CYS A 19 -4.04 10.96 -8.77
CA CYS A 19 -4.34 11.88 -7.67
C CYS A 19 -5.87 12.01 -7.49
N PRO A 20 -6.44 11.93 -6.27
CA PRO A 20 -5.82 11.81 -4.94
C PRO A 20 -5.80 10.37 -4.37
N GLY A 21 -5.65 9.35 -5.22
CA GLY A 21 -5.62 7.94 -4.82
C GLY A 21 -7.00 7.28 -4.75
N LYS A 22 -8.02 7.84 -5.43
CA LYS A 22 -9.43 7.40 -5.31
C LYS A 22 -9.60 5.89 -5.54
N LYS A 23 -8.88 5.31 -6.50
CA LYS A 23 -8.95 3.87 -6.80
C LYS A 23 -8.11 3.02 -5.85
N ALA A 24 -7.15 3.59 -5.12
CA ALA A 24 -6.29 2.83 -4.20
C ALA A 24 -7.12 2.14 -3.10
N VAL A 25 -8.16 2.80 -2.60
CA VAL A 25 -9.03 2.28 -1.54
C VAL A 25 -9.80 1.03 -2.00
N THR A 26 -10.43 1.08 -3.18
CA THR A 26 -11.18 -0.08 -3.70
C THR A 26 -10.25 -1.20 -4.14
N ARG A 27 -9.06 -0.88 -4.67
CA ARG A 27 -8.03 -1.85 -5.03
C ARG A 27 -7.47 -2.57 -3.81
N ALA A 28 -7.18 -1.84 -2.73
CA ALA A 28 -6.75 -2.41 -1.47
C ALA A 28 -7.80 -3.39 -0.91
N ALA A 29 -9.08 -3.00 -0.91
CA ALA A 29 -10.17 -3.88 -0.50
C ALA A 29 -10.27 -5.15 -1.34
N GLU A 30 -10.05 -5.05 -2.66
CA GLU A 30 -10.05 -6.20 -3.56
C GLU A 30 -8.83 -7.12 -3.33
N MET A 31 -7.65 -6.57 -3.02
CA MET A 31 -6.48 -7.37 -2.66
C MET A 31 -6.74 -8.19 -1.39
N VAL A 32 -7.32 -7.56 -0.36
CA VAL A 32 -7.69 -8.24 0.89
C VAL A 32 -8.76 -9.31 0.65
N LYS A 33 -9.77 -9.01 -0.18
CA LYS A 33 -10.79 -10.00 -0.58
C LYS A 33 -10.19 -11.23 -1.27
N ARG A 34 -9.06 -11.05 -1.97
CA ARG A 34 -8.32 -12.13 -2.65
C ARG A 34 -7.34 -12.87 -1.73
N GLY A 35 -7.27 -12.52 -0.44
CA GLY A 35 -6.46 -13.21 0.55
C GLY A 35 -5.16 -12.49 0.93
N ALA A 36 -4.94 -11.25 0.49
CA ALA A 36 -3.79 -10.48 0.97
C ALA A 36 -3.97 -10.09 2.46
N ASP A 37 -3.04 -10.52 3.31
CA ASP A 37 -2.97 -10.17 4.73
C ASP A 37 -2.20 -8.86 4.98
N THR A 38 -1.35 -8.46 4.03
CA THR A 38 -0.45 -7.31 4.13
C THR A 38 -0.53 -6.46 2.86
N ILE A 39 -0.63 -5.14 3.03
CA ILE A 39 -0.57 -4.17 1.93
C ILE A 39 0.67 -3.31 2.10
N VAL A 40 1.39 -3.11 1.00
CA VAL A 40 2.59 -2.29 0.99
C VAL A 40 2.41 -1.08 0.08
N LEU A 41 2.65 0.12 0.61
CA LEU A 41 2.75 1.33 -0.20
C LEU A 41 4.18 1.45 -0.73
N ALA A 42 4.33 1.36 -2.05
CA ALA A 42 5.63 1.38 -2.71
C ALA A 42 6.35 2.75 -2.61
N SER A 43 7.66 2.73 -2.80
CA SER A 43 8.55 3.89 -2.72
C SER A 43 8.21 5.00 -3.72
N CYS A 44 7.55 4.69 -4.85
CA CYS A 44 7.06 5.70 -5.78
C CYS A 44 5.98 6.61 -5.15
N ILE A 45 5.23 6.11 -4.17
CA ILE A 45 4.21 6.87 -3.43
C ILE A 45 4.86 7.64 -2.28
N THR A 46 5.72 6.99 -1.50
CA THR A 46 6.23 7.53 -0.23
C THR A 46 7.50 8.37 -0.40
N LYS A 47 8.41 7.97 -1.29
CA LYS A 47 9.70 8.63 -1.56
C LYS A 47 9.76 9.31 -2.93
N GLY A 48 8.86 8.98 -3.84
CA GLY A 48 8.83 9.52 -5.20
C GLY A 48 9.87 8.93 -6.16
N ASN A 49 10.60 7.89 -5.77
CA ASN A 49 11.59 7.23 -6.63
C ASN A 49 10.88 6.43 -7.75
N PRO A 50 11.29 6.53 -9.03
CA PRO A 50 12.43 7.28 -9.60
C PRO A 50 12.12 8.69 -10.14
N ILE A 51 10.86 9.12 -10.10
CA ILE A 51 10.41 10.37 -10.73
C ILE A 51 10.87 11.61 -9.94
N GLY A 52 11.27 11.46 -8.67
CA GLY A 52 11.61 12.56 -7.77
C GLY A 52 10.38 13.29 -7.22
N PHE A 53 9.18 12.74 -7.42
CA PHE A 53 7.93 13.33 -6.98
C PHE A 53 7.20 12.39 -6.01
N ALA A 54 7.29 12.67 -4.72
CA ALA A 54 6.53 11.95 -3.70
C ALA A 54 5.05 12.35 -3.78
N CYS A 55 4.14 11.39 -3.57
CA CYS A 55 2.72 11.66 -3.65
C CYS A 55 2.29 12.61 -2.50
N PRO A 56 1.74 13.80 -2.79
CA PRO A 56 1.30 14.72 -1.74
C PRO A 56 0.12 14.16 -0.93
N TYR A 57 -0.58 13.17 -1.49
CA TYR A 57 -1.74 12.51 -0.88
C TYR A 57 -1.39 11.18 -0.20
N ALA A 58 -0.11 10.83 -0.05
CA ALA A 58 0.30 9.51 0.48
C ALA A 58 -0.33 9.20 1.85
N GLN A 59 -0.31 10.16 2.78
CA GLN A 59 -0.86 9.98 4.13
C GLN A 59 -2.39 9.86 4.13
N GLN A 60 -3.07 10.72 3.36
CA GLN A 60 -4.53 10.67 3.25
C GLN A 60 -5.00 9.37 2.57
N MET A 61 -4.30 8.94 1.53
CA MET A 61 -4.57 7.67 0.86
C MET A 61 -4.35 6.48 1.79
N ARG A 62 -3.24 6.47 2.56
CA ARG A 62 -2.98 5.44 3.58
C ARG A 62 -4.11 5.37 4.60
N ALA A 63 -4.49 6.50 5.19
CA ALA A 63 -5.56 6.56 6.18
C ALA A 63 -6.90 6.08 5.61
N ALA A 64 -7.20 6.43 4.35
CA ALA A 64 -8.41 5.98 3.68
C ALA A 64 -8.41 4.46 3.40
N ILE A 65 -7.25 3.89 3.03
CA ILE A 65 -7.07 2.44 2.89
C ILE A 65 -7.27 1.76 4.23
N GLU A 66 -6.59 2.21 5.28
CA GLU A 66 -6.67 1.64 6.63
C GLU A 66 -8.11 1.63 7.16
N LYS A 67 -8.82 2.74 6.98
CA LYS A 67 -10.25 2.84 7.33
C LYS A 67 -11.12 1.85 6.56
N LYS A 68 -10.76 1.50 5.32
CA LYS A 68 -11.55 0.60 4.47
C LYS A 68 -11.27 -0.87 4.74
N VAL A 69 -10.01 -1.26 4.89
CA VAL A 69 -9.60 -2.67 5.04
C VAL A 69 -9.63 -3.15 6.50
N GLY A 70 -9.62 -2.22 7.46
CA GLY A 70 -9.65 -2.52 8.88
C GLY A 70 -8.27 -2.84 9.47
N LYS A 71 -8.18 -2.80 10.80
CA LYS A 71 -6.92 -2.92 11.58
C LYS A 71 -6.26 -4.31 11.54
N ILE A 72 -6.89 -5.28 10.89
CA ILE A 72 -6.38 -6.66 10.78
C ILE A 72 -5.28 -6.72 9.71
N ILE A 73 -5.37 -5.86 8.69
CA ILE A 73 -4.43 -5.84 7.57
C ILE A 73 -3.23 -4.98 7.94
N LYS A 74 -2.04 -5.56 7.83
CA LYS A 74 -0.78 -4.84 8.09
C LYS A 74 -0.49 -3.92 6.91
N ILE A 75 -0.37 -2.62 7.16
CA ILE A 75 0.03 -1.65 6.14
C ILE A 75 1.47 -1.23 6.39
N ILE A 76 2.35 -1.48 5.42
CA ILE A 76 3.77 -1.14 5.47
C ILE A 76 4.04 -0.05 4.43
N ASP A 77 4.83 0.96 4.79
CA ASP A 77 5.17 2.13 3.97
C ASP A 77 6.63 2.14 3.49
N TYR A 78 7.38 1.09 3.81
CA TYR A 78 8.78 0.90 3.44
C TYR A 78 8.95 -0.26 2.48
N THR A 79 9.48 0.01 1.29
CA THR A 79 9.83 -1.03 0.30
C THR A 79 11.32 -1.14 0.04
N HIS A 80 12.15 -0.13 0.32
CA HIS A 80 13.61 -0.17 0.18
C HIS A 80 14.23 1.02 0.91
#